data_AF-A0A6N7FJ64-F1
#
_entry.id   AF-A0A6N7FJ64-F1
#
_cell.length_a   1.000
_cell.length_b   1.000
_cell.length_c   1.000
_cell.angle_alpha   90.00
_cell.angle_beta   90.00
_cell.angle_gamma   90.00
#
_symmetry.space_group_name_H-M   'P 1'
#
loop_
_entity.id
_entity.type
_entity.pdbx_description
1 polymer ?
#
loop_
_entity_poly.entity_id
_entity_poly.type
_entity_poly.pdbx_seq_one_letter_code
_entity_poly.pdbx_strand_id
1 'polypeptide(L)'
;MEATDRAAVRETLDKVRAEGRDALTAPEGKRIADAYGIPTPREGLATTADEAAALAEDIGQPVACKIVSQDILHKTEAGGVIVGVEGPAAVREAFAKILANAKAYNESAAIDGVQIQQM
;
A
#
# COMPACT_ATOMS: atom_id res chain seq x y z
N MET A 1 -16.67 -0.49 -24.02
CA MET A 1 -15.32 0.02 -23.66
C MET A 1 -15.55 1.02 -22.57
N GLU A 2 -15.23 0.66 -21.32
CA GLU A 2 -15.26 1.63 -20.23
C GLU A 2 -14.32 2.78 -20.58
N ALA A 3 -14.83 4.01 -20.45
CA ALA A 3 -14.10 5.20 -20.82
C ALA A 3 -12.91 5.37 -19.87
N THR A 4 -11.70 5.42 -20.43
CA THR A 4 -10.48 5.75 -19.69
C THR A 4 -10.65 7.05 -18.91
N ASP A 5 -10.46 7.03 -17.58
CA ASP A 5 -10.52 8.23 -16.75
C ASP A 5 -9.19 8.98 -16.79
N ARG A 6 -8.97 9.71 -17.89
CA ARG A 6 -7.77 10.53 -18.08
C ARG A 6 -7.66 11.67 -17.08
N ALA A 7 -8.78 12.11 -16.49
CA ALA A 7 -8.79 13.18 -15.51
C ALA A 7 -8.16 12.69 -14.19
N ALA A 8 -8.58 11.52 -13.69
CA ALA A 8 -8.00 10.92 -12.49
C ALA A 8 -6.50 10.62 -12.65
N VAL A 9 -6.06 10.17 -13.83
CA VAL A 9 -4.63 9.95 -14.13
C VAL A 9 -3.87 11.27 -14.05
N ARG A 10 -4.35 12.33 -14.72
CA ARG A 10 -3.68 13.63 -14.73
C ARG A 10 -3.62 14.24 -13.33
N GLU A 11 -4.72 14.19 -12.57
CA GLU A 11 -4.76 14.64 -11.18
C GLU A 11 -3.71 13.93 -10.31
N THR A 12 -3.59 12.61 -10.44
CA THR A 12 -2.60 11.82 -9.69
C THR A 12 -1.17 12.23 -10.04
N LEU A 13 -0.86 12.35 -11.33
CA LEU A 13 0.48 12.71 -11.81
C LEU A 13 0.84 14.17 -11.48
N ASP A 14 -0.11 15.10 -11.58
CA ASP A 14 0.12 16.51 -11.27
C ASP A 14 0.36 16.71 -9.78
N LYS A 15 -0.37 15.99 -8.91
CA LYS A 15 -0.12 15.96 -7.46
C LYS A 15 1.30 15.48 -7.15
N VAL A 16 1.69 14.32 -7.68
CA VAL A 16 3.02 13.72 -7.44
C VAL A 16 4.14 14.66 -7.88
N ARG A 17 3.98 15.31 -9.05
CA ARG A 17 4.94 16.31 -9.53
C ARG A 17 4.99 17.57 -8.67
N ALA A 18 3.84 18.07 -8.21
CA ALA A 18 3.78 19.23 -7.33
C ALA A 18 4.47 18.98 -5.98
N GLU A 19 4.47 17.73 -5.52
CA GLU A 19 5.21 17.27 -4.33
C GLU A 19 6.71 17.02 -4.61
N GLY A 20 7.18 17.25 -5.85
CA GLY A 20 8.58 17.07 -6.24
C GLY A 20 9.02 15.60 -6.37
N ARG A 21 8.07 14.66 -6.44
CA ARG A 21 8.34 13.23 -6.56
C ARG A 21 8.39 12.79 -8.02
N ASP A 22 9.23 11.80 -8.30
CA ASP A 22 9.33 11.12 -9.60
C ASP A 22 8.78 9.68 -9.57
N ALA A 23 8.38 9.20 -8.40
CA ALA A 23 7.82 7.87 -8.17
C ALA A 23 6.43 7.93 -7.53
N LEU A 24 5.57 7.03 -7.98
CA LEU A 24 4.25 6.78 -7.39
C LEU A 24 4.37 5.84 -6.20
N THR A 25 3.53 6.05 -5.19
CA THR A 25 3.24 5.02 -4.19
C THR A 25 2.37 3.91 -4.80
N ALA A 26 2.27 2.77 -4.12
CA ALA A 26 1.45 1.66 -4.61
C ALA A 26 -0.04 2.03 -4.76
N PRO A 27 -0.70 2.74 -3.82
CA PRO A 27 -2.08 3.20 -4.01
C PRO A 27 -2.27 4.16 -5.19
N GLU A 28 -1.29 5.03 -5.46
CA GLU A 28 -1.33 5.94 -6.62
C GLU A 28 -1.19 5.16 -7.93
N GLY A 29 -0.30 4.17 -7.97
CA GLY A 29 -0.18 3.25 -9.11
C GLY A 29 -1.46 2.48 -9.38
N LYS A 30 -2.14 1.97 -8.33
CA LYS A 30 -3.44 1.31 -8.45
C LYS A 30 -4.50 2.25 -9.01
N ARG A 31 -4.60 3.49 -8.50
CA ARG A 31 -5.56 4.49 -9.02
C ARG A 31 -5.40 4.70 -10.52
N ILE A 32 -4.16 4.74 -11.02
CA ILE A 32 -3.89 4.83 -12.46
C ILE A 32 -4.32 3.55 -13.19
N ALA A 33 -4.00 2.37 -12.66
CA ALA A 33 -4.41 1.10 -13.26
C ALA A 33 -5.95 0.99 -13.36
N ASP A 34 -6.67 1.33 -12.30
CA ASP A 34 -8.14 1.37 -12.26
C ASP A 34 -8.71 2.32 -13.32
N ALA A 35 -8.12 3.51 -13.49
CA ALA A 35 -8.55 4.50 -14.49
C ALA A 35 -8.39 4.01 -15.94
N TYR A 36 -7.54 3.01 -16.18
CA TYR A 36 -7.37 2.33 -17.46
C TYR A 36 -8.12 1.00 -17.57
N GLY A 37 -8.87 0.58 -16.53
CA GLY A 37 -9.54 -0.72 -16.49
C GLY A 37 -8.58 -1.90 -16.43
N ILE A 38 -7.36 -1.69 -15.92
CA ILE A 38 -6.38 -2.77 -15.72
C ILE A 38 -6.71 -3.46 -14.39
N PRO A 39 -7.10 -4.74 -14.38
CA PRO A 39 -7.46 -5.43 -13.15
C PRO A 39 -6.25 -5.59 -12.24
N THR A 40 -6.42 -5.24 -10.97
CA THR A 40 -5.43 -5.45 -9.89
C THR A 40 -6.04 -6.31 -8.78
N PRO A 41 -5.21 -6.95 -7.94
CA PRO A 41 -5.71 -7.64 -6.74
C PRO A 41 -6.51 -6.70 -5.83
N ARG A 42 -7.46 -7.24 -5.06
CA ARG A 42 -8.17 -6.47 -4.02
C ARG A 42 -7.16 -5.97 -2.99
N GLU A 43 -7.31 -4.72 -2.56
CA GLU A 43 -6.43 -4.15 -1.55
C GLU A 43 -7.08 -2.97 -0.81
N GLY A 44 -6.51 -2.64 0.35
CA GLY A 44 -6.83 -1.44 1.13
C GLY A 44 -5.63 -0.93 1.91
N LEU A 45 -5.71 0.32 2.36
CA LEU A 45 -4.71 0.95 3.23
C LEU A 45 -5.21 0.95 4.67
N ALA A 46 -4.41 0.38 5.58
CA ALA A 46 -4.65 0.42 7.01
C ALA A 46 -3.69 1.41 7.68
N THR A 47 -4.21 2.23 8.58
CA THR A 47 -3.44 3.12 9.46
C THR A 47 -3.30 2.57 10.88
N THR A 48 -4.08 1.53 11.22
CA THR A 48 -4.01 0.82 12.49
C THR A 48 -3.95 -0.70 12.29
N ALA A 49 -3.47 -1.42 13.31
CA ALA A 49 -3.40 -2.88 13.28
C ALA A 49 -4.80 -3.53 13.20
N ASP A 50 -5.82 -2.91 13.82
CA ASP A 50 -7.20 -3.39 13.77
C ASP A 50 -7.84 -3.16 12.40
N GLU A 51 -7.58 -2.01 11.76
CA GLU A 51 -7.98 -1.77 10.37
C GLU A 51 -7.33 -2.80 9.43
N ALA A 52 -6.05 -3.12 9.63
CA ALA A 52 -5.36 -4.11 8.84
C ALA A 52 -6.01 -5.50 8.96
N ALA A 53 -6.34 -5.92 10.18
CA ALA A 53 -7.01 -7.19 10.42
C ALA A 53 -8.41 -7.24 9.79
N ALA A 54 -9.19 -6.15 9.89
CA ALA A 54 -10.50 -6.04 9.28
C ALA A 54 -10.44 -6.08 7.74
N LEU A 55 -9.48 -5.37 7.14
CA LEU A 55 -9.26 -5.42 5.68
C LEU A 55 -8.87 -6.83 5.21
N ALA A 56 -8.01 -7.53 5.95
CA ALA A 56 -7.62 -8.89 5.59
C ALA A 56 -8.80 -9.87 5.64
N GLU A 57 -9.72 -9.70 6.58
CA GLU A 57 -10.96 -10.49 6.66
C GLU A 57 -11.90 -10.20 5.49
N ASP A 58 -12.09 -8.93 5.13
CA ASP A 58 -12.91 -8.54 3.97
C ASP A 58 -12.33 -9.03 2.63
N ILE A 59 -11.02 -8.90 2.45
CA ILE A 59 -10.32 -9.27 1.21
C ILE A 59 -10.32 -10.80 1.01
N GLY A 60 -10.17 -11.56 2.08
CA GLY A 60 -9.90 -12.99 2.06
C GLY A 60 -8.41 -13.30 2.23
N GLN A 61 -8.12 -14.42 2.89
CA GLN A 61 -6.77 -14.81 3.31
C GLN A 61 -6.25 -15.99 2.48
N PRO A 62 -4.91 -16.14 2.30
CA PRO A 62 -3.84 -15.28 2.82
C PRO A 62 -3.75 -13.90 2.16
N VAL A 63 -3.13 -12.94 2.85
CA VAL A 63 -2.85 -11.59 2.34
C VAL A 63 -1.36 -11.24 2.36
N ALA A 64 -0.98 -10.23 1.58
CA ALA A 64 0.31 -9.54 1.67
C ALA A 64 0.15 -8.19 2.38
N CYS A 65 1.04 -7.90 3.33
CA CYS A 65 1.15 -6.64 4.05
C CYS A 65 2.37 -5.87 3.56
N LYS A 66 2.20 -4.62 3.10
CA LYS A 66 3.28 -3.83 2.49
C LYS A 66 3.29 -2.39 3.00
N ILE A 67 4.43 -1.86 3.42
CA ILE A 67 4.56 -0.44 3.83
C ILE A 67 4.12 0.49 2.70
N VAL A 68 3.45 1.59 3.05
CA VAL A 68 3.17 2.70 2.14
C VAL A 68 3.81 3.94 2.73
N SER A 69 4.80 4.46 2.00
CA SER A 69 5.53 5.67 2.31
C SER A 69 6.18 6.17 1.04
N GLN A 70 6.09 7.47 0.77
CA GLN A 70 6.85 8.12 -0.29
C GLN A 70 8.37 8.06 -0.05
N ASP A 71 8.80 7.95 1.22
CA ASP A 71 10.21 7.93 1.63
C ASP A 71 10.82 6.52 1.60
N ILE A 72 10.00 5.48 1.36
CA ILE A 72 10.40 4.07 1.34
C ILE A 72 9.83 3.38 0.09
N LEU A 73 10.44 3.64 -1.06
CA LEU A 73 10.07 3.02 -2.33
C LEU A 73 10.54 1.56 -2.43
N HIS A 74 11.73 1.27 -1.90
CA HIS A 74 12.35 -0.05 -1.87
C HIS A 74 11.90 -0.85 -0.63
N LYS A 75 10.61 -1.23 -0.63
CA LYS A 75 9.91 -1.82 0.53
C LYS A 75 10.55 -3.11 1.05
N THR A 76 11.05 -3.96 0.15
CA THR A 76 11.63 -5.25 0.52
C THR A 76 12.91 -5.07 1.32
N GLU A 77 13.76 -4.16 0.88
CA GLU A 77 15.03 -3.79 1.53
C GLU A 77 14.78 -3.18 2.92
N ALA A 78 13.69 -2.43 3.08
CA ALA A 78 13.26 -1.90 4.37
C ALA A 78 12.56 -2.93 5.27
N GLY A 79 12.46 -4.20 4.88
CA GLY A 79 11.68 -5.20 5.61
C GLY A 79 10.18 -4.87 5.70
N GLY A 80 9.70 -4.01 4.80
CA GLY A 80 8.35 -3.48 4.74
C GLY A 80 7.39 -4.35 3.93
N VAL A 81 7.73 -5.61 3.65
CA VAL A 81 6.86 -6.56 2.94
C VAL A 81 6.81 -7.87 3.71
N ILE A 82 5.60 -8.33 4.04
CA ILE A 82 5.34 -9.66 4.60
C ILE A 82 4.22 -10.28 3.76
N VAL A 83 4.44 -11.49 3.23
CA VAL A 83 3.48 -12.22 2.39
C VAL A 83 3.01 -13.48 3.11
N GLY A 84 1.87 -14.03 2.68
CA GLY A 84 1.34 -15.28 3.21
C GLY A 84 0.76 -15.15 4.61
N VAL A 85 0.21 -13.97 4.94
CA VAL A 85 -0.28 -13.68 6.30
C VAL A 85 -1.72 -14.16 6.44
N GLU A 86 -1.95 -15.03 7.42
CA GLU A 86 -3.26 -15.65 7.68
C GLU A 86 -3.68 -15.42 9.13
N GLY A 87 -4.95 -15.08 9.31
CA GLY A 87 -5.54 -14.84 10.62
C GLY A 87 -5.31 -13.41 11.16
N PRO A 88 -6.29 -12.89 11.92
CA PRO A 88 -6.28 -11.50 12.36
C PRO A 88 -5.17 -11.18 13.38
N ALA A 89 -4.63 -12.18 14.09
CA ALA A 89 -3.48 -11.99 14.98
C ALA A 89 -2.18 -11.78 14.19
N ALA A 90 -1.90 -12.66 13.21
CA ALA A 90 -0.70 -12.56 12.37
C ALA A 90 -0.70 -11.26 11.54
N VAL A 91 -1.86 -10.78 11.09
CA VAL A 91 -1.97 -9.48 10.40
C VAL A 91 -1.59 -8.32 11.31
N ARG A 92 -2.03 -8.31 12.58
CA ARG A 92 -1.63 -7.27 13.55
C ARG A 92 -0.14 -7.31 13.84
N GLU A 93 0.43 -8.50 13.99
CA GLU A 93 1.88 -8.68 14.19
C GLU A 93 2.68 -8.21 12.97
N ALA A 94 2.23 -8.56 11.75
CA ALA A 94 2.84 -8.12 10.52
C ALA A 94 2.79 -6.59 10.38
N PHE A 95 1.66 -5.97 10.72
CA PHE A 95 1.51 -4.51 10.73
C PHE A 95 2.53 -3.84 11.66
N ALA A 96 2.60 -4.28 12.92
CA ALA A 96 3.54 -3.72 13.90
C ALA A 96 5.00 -3.92 13.48
N LYS A 97 5.34 -5.11 12.98
CA LYS A 97 6.68 -5.44 12.49
C LYS A 97 7.10 -4.57 11.30
N ILE A 98 6.19 -4.35 10.34
CA ILE A 98 6.45 -3.51 9.18
C ILE A 98 6.70 -2.06 9.60
N LEU A 99 5.92 -1.51 10.54
CA LEU A 99 6.14 -0.16 11.05
C LEU A 99 7.48 -0.02 11.77
N ALA A 100 7.85 -1.00 12.60
CA ALA A 100 9.13 -1.03 13.28
C ALA A 100 10.30 -1.09 12.29
N ASN A 101 10.22 -1.95 11.28
CA ASN A 101 11.24 -2.07 10.23
C ASN A 101 11.36 -0.77 9.41
N ALA A 102 10.24 -0.16 9.04
CA ALA A 102 10.22 1.11 8.32
C ALA A 102 10.93 2.23 9.09
N LYS A 103 10.67 2.35 10.40
CA LYS A 103 11.33 3.34 11.26
C LYS A 103 12.80 3.03 11.52
N ALA A 104 13.19 1.76 11.57
CA ALA A 104 14.60 1.38 11.66
C ALA A 104 15.37 1.67 10.35
N TYR A 105 14.70 1.53 9.20
CA TYR A 105 15.28 1.82 7.89
C TYR A 105 15.42 3.33 7.63
N ASN A 106 14.38 4.10 7.97
CA ASN A 106 14.38 5.55 7.87
C ASN A 106 13.52 6.16 9.00
N GLU A 107 14.18 6.69 10.03
CA GLU A 107 13.54 7.20 11.24
C GLU A 107 12.58 8.38 10.94
N SER A 108 12.96 9.24 10.00
CA SER A 108 12.18 10.41 9.59
C SER A 108 11.13 10.12 8.51
N ALA A 109 11.01 8.88 8.02
CA ALA A 109 10.03 8.53 7.00
C ALA A 109 8.60 8.87 7.45
N ALA A 110 7.88 9.57 6.58
CA ALA A 110 6.44 9.75 6.64
C ALA A 110 5.78 8.44 6.18
N ILE A 111 5.10 7.77 7.10
CA ILE A 111 4.41 6.50 6.84
C ILE A 111 2.92 6.79 6.68
N ASP A 112 2.38 6.48 5.52
CA ASP A 112 0.95 6.62 5.22
C ASP A 112 0.14 5.45 5.81
N GLY A 113 0.77 4.28 5.95
CA GLY A 113 0.17 3.09 6.54
C GLY A 113 0.74 1.79 5.98
N VAL A 114 -0.05 0.71 6.07
CA VAL A 114 0.26 -0.60 5.52
C VAL A 114 -0.84 -1.01 4.54
N GLN A 115 -0.45 -1.29 3.30
CA GLN A 115 -1.31 -1.87 2.28
C GLN A 115 -1.54 -3.35 2.60
N ILE A 116 -2.81 -3.74 2.68
CA ILE A 116 -3.26 -5.13 2.78
C ILE A 116 -3.78 -5.52 1.41
N GLN A 117 -3.21 -6.57 0.81
CA GLN A 117 -3.49 -6.97 -0.58
C GLN A 117 -3.77 -8.47 -0.67
N GLN A 118 -4.73 -8.82 -1.52
CA GLN A 118 -5.03 -10.20 -1.92
C GLN A 118 -3.80 -10.91 -2.49
N MET A 119 -3.64 -12.19 -2.12
CA MET A 119 -2.65 -13.09 -2.73
C MET A 119 -3.22 -13.99 -3.81
#